data_AF-A0A924Z9X3-F1
#
_entry.id   AF-A0A924Z9X3-F1
#
_cell.length_a   1.000
_cell.length_b   1.000
_cell.length_c   1.000
_cell.angle_alpha   90.00
_cell.angle_beta   90.00
_cell.angle_gamma   90.00
#
_symmetry.space_group_name_H-M   'P 1'
#
loop_
_entity.id
_entity.type
_entity.pdbx_description
1 polymer ?
#
loop_
_entity_poly.entity_id
_entity_poly.type
_entity_poly.pdbx_seq_one_letter_code
_entity_poly.pdbx_strand_id
1 'polypeptide(L)'
;MSPRFPLCRTTHHPVQPALGRLSRLHTGLHTRLPTRLRSAGLIAWLARPGWLLLLAAAPAGAASPAQLQAGYTAQAGSPANAVRGQQFFNTRHGREWRCASCHGATPSQAGQHASTGKAITALAPAFNPERFTDPAKVEKWFRRNCNDVAARDCNAAEKADVMAWLLTLKP
;
A
#
# COMPACT_ATOMS: atom_id res chain seq x y z
N MET A 1 -1.35 18.46 -17.65
CA MET A 1 -0.20 17.70 -18.21
C MET A 1 0.68 17.16 -17.08
N SER A 2 0.74 15.84 -16.86
CA SER A 2 1.73 15.24 -15.96
C SER A 2 3.05 15.06 -16.71
N PRO A 3 4.19 15.63 -16.25
CA PRO A 3 5.46 15.41 -16.90
C PRO A 3 5.91 13.96 -16.64
N ARG A 4 6.18 13.23 -17.73
CA ARG A 4 6.87 11.95 -17.70
C ARG A 4 8.28 12.20 -17.16
N PHE A 5 8.50 11.89 -15.89
CA PHE A 5 9.86 11.79 -15.36
C PHE A 5 10.49 10.49 -15.86
N PRO A 6 11.72 10.53 -16.40
CA PRO A 6 12.42 9.33 -16.83
C PRO A 6 12.64 8.43 -15.61
N LEU A 7 12.25 7.17 -15.76
CA LEU A 7 12.60 6.12 -14.81
C LEU A 7 14.12 5.92 -14.92
N CYS A 8 14.86 6.12 -13.83
CA CYS A 8 16.23 5.62 -13.70
C CYS A 8 16.18 4.10 -13.55
N ARG A 9 15.90 3.39 -14.63
CA ARG A 9 16.14 1.95 -14.72
C ARG A 9 17.65 1.79 -14.93
N THR A 10 18.41 1.62 -13.84
CA THR A 10 19.74 1.02 -13.93
C THR A 10 19.56 -0.33 -14.60
N THR A 11 20.18 -0.50 -15.75
CA THR A 11 20.19 -1.71 -16.59
C THR A 11 20.88 -2.85 -15.86
N HIS A 12 20.19 -3.52 -14.96
CA HIS A 12 20.56 -4.86 -14.50
C HIS A 12 19.30 -5.72 -14.50
N HIS A 13 19.01 -6.27 -15.69
CA HIS A 13 18.10 -7.39 -15.85
C HIS A 13 18.88 -8.67 -15.51
N PRO A 14 18.56 -9.40 -14.42
CA PRO A 14 18.93 -10.79 -14.35
C PRO A 14 18.09 -11.55 -15.39
N VAL A 15 18.79 -12.18 -16.34
CA VAL A 15 18.24 -13.14 -17.30
C VAL A 15 17.65 -14.31 -16.52
N GLN A 16 16.33 -14.47 -16.53
CA GLN A 16 15.67 -15.68 -16.02
C GLN A 16 15.76 -16.78 -17.09
N PRO A 17 16.30 -17.97 -16.80
CA PRO A 17 16.14 -19.10 -17.68
C PRO A 17 14.70 -19.63 -17.59
N ALA A 18 14.06 -19.74 -18.74
CA ALA A 18 12.79 -20.43 -18.92
C ALA A 18 12.98 -21.93 -18.64
N LEU A 19 12.32 -22.44 -17.60
CA LEU A 19 12.21 -23.87 -17.36
C LEU A 19 10.74 -24.29 -17.31
N GLY A 20 10.33 -24.95 -18.40
CA GLY A 20 9.61 -26.22 -18.37
C GLY A 20 8.24 -26.23 -17.70
N ARG A 21 7.20 -25.91 -18.48
CA ARG A 21 5.80 -26.27 -18.17
C ARG A 21 5.62 -27.77 -18.39
N LEU A 22 5.67 -28.57 -17.33
CA LEU A 22 5.29 -30.00 -17.38
C LEU A 22 3.79 -30.14 -17.12
N SER A 23 3.06 -30.33 -18.22
CA SER A 23 1.68 -30.82 -18.23
C SER A 23 1.63 -32.22 -17.64
N ARG A 24 0.86 -32.43 -16.58
CA ARG A 24 0.49 -33.76 -16.09
C ARG A 24 -0.99 -33.97 -16.36
N LEU A 25 -1.28 -34.69 -17.44
CA LEU A 25 -2.55 -35.36 -17.70
C LEU A 25 -2.70 -36.47 -16.66
N HIS A 26 -3.80 -36.50 -15.89
CA HIS A 26 -4.27 -37.74 -15.26
C HIS A 26 -5.79 -37.87 -15.42
N THR A 27 -6.11 -39.08 -15.86
CA THR A 27 -7.35 -39.68 -16.32
C THR A 27 -8.17 -40.22 -15.15
N GLY A 28 -9.49 -40.31 -15.34
CA GLY A 28 -10.40 -41.19 -14.58
C GLY A 28 -10.90 -40.60 -13.25
N LEU A 29 -12.10 -40.87 -12.75
CA LEU A 29 -13.04 -41.94 -13.06
C LEU A 29 -14.45 -41.47 -12.69
N HIS A 30 -15.42 -41.87 -13.51
CA HIS A 30 -16.85 -41.65 -13.29
C HIS A 30 -17.37 -42.44 -12.08
N THR A 31 -18.19 -41.79 -11.25
CA THR A 31 -19.27 -42.45 -10.51
C THR A 31 -20.52 -41.57 -10.56
N ARG A 32 -21.50 -42.01 -11.34
CA ARG A 32 -22.90 -41.58 -11.29
C ARG A 32 -23.56 -42.24 -10.09
N LEU A 33 -24.43 -41.54 -9.36
CA LEU A 33 -25.65 -42.07 -8.70
C LEU A 33 -26.42 -40.92 -7.98
N PRO A 34 -27.67 -41.09 -7.54
CA PRO A 34 -28.89 -40.94 -8.34
C PRO A 34 -29.78 -39.77 -7.90
N THR A 35 -30.65 -39.38 -8.83
CA THR A 35 -31.78 -38.45 -8.68
C THR A 35 -32.77 -38.96 -7.61
N ARG A 36 -33.02 -38.17 -6.55
CA ARG A 36 -34.23 -38.29 -5.71
C ARG A 36 -35.02 -36.98 -5.72
N LEU A 37 -36.04 -37.01 -6.56
CA LEU A 37 -37.42 -36.57 -6.35
C LEU A 37 -37.71 -35.60 -5.18
N ARG A 38 -38.11 -34.39 -5.59
CA ARG A 38 -39.27 -33.58 -5.13
C ARG A 38 -39.67 -33.64 -3.65
N SER A 39 -39.64 -32.50 -3.00
CA SER A 39 -40.72 -32.05 -2.11
C SER A 39 -40.83 -30.53 -2.16
N ALA A 40 -41.90 -30.04 -2.78
CA ALA A 40 -42.32 -28.65 -2.72
C ALA A 40 -42.82 -28.39 -1.29
N GLY A 41 -41.97 -27.75 -0.47
CA GLY A 41 -42.33 -27.26 0.85
C GLY A 41 -42.83 -25.83 0.73
N LEU A 42 -44.04 -25.61 1.23
CA LEU A 42 -44.83 -24.38 1.16
C LEU A 42 -44.06 -23.15 1.65
N ILE A 43 -44.22 -22.09 0.87
CA ILE A 43 -43.78 -20.73 1.13
C ILE A 43 -44.60 -20.18 2.31
N ALA A 44 -44.00 -20.11 3.50
CA ALA A 44 -44.52 -19.31 4.60
C ALA A 44 -43.80 -17.96 4.61
N TRP A 45 -44.40 -16.96 3.94
CA TRP A 45 -44.00 -15.55 4.08
C TRP A 45 -44.34 -15.06 5.48
N LEU A 46 -43.48 -15.35 6.46
CA LEU A 46 -43.49 -14.61 7.72
C LEU A 46 -42.91 -13.23 7.42
N ALA A 47 -43.79 -12.22 7.54
CA ALA A 47 -43.49 -10.81 7.37
C ALA A 47 -42.24 -10.43 8.18
N ARG A 48 -41.13 -10.17 7.50
CA ARG A 48 -39.93 -9.61 8.12
C ARG A 48 -40.22 -8.13 8.38
N PRO A 49 -40.28 -7.65 9.63
CA PRO A 49 -40.36 -6.22 9.89
C PRO A 49 -39.11 -5.60 9.24
N GLY A 50 -39.35 -4.61 8.37
CA GLY A 50 -38.31 -3.96 7.59
C GLY A 50 -37.33 -3.27 8.53
N TRP A 51 -36.16 -3.89 8.73
CA TRP A 51 -34.99 -3.21 9.26
C TRP A 51 -34.51 -2.26 8.17
N LEU A 52 -34.96 -1.00 8.24
CA LEU A 52 -34.33 0.08 7.49
C LEU A 52 -32.87 0.16 7.95
N LEU A 53 -31.94 -0.42 7.17
CA LEU A 53 -30.53 -0.08 7.29
C LEU A 53 -30.37 1.37 6.83
N LEU A 54 -30.26 2.28 7.79
CA LEU A 54 -29.71 3.61 7.55
C LEU A 54 -28.25 3.45 7.13
N LEU A 55 -27.98 3.49 5.81
CA LEU A 55 -26.65 3.71 5.29
C LEU A 55 -26.25 5.16 5.58
N ALA A 56 -25.53 5.37 6.68
CA ALA A 56 -24.86 6.64 6.93
C ALA A 56 -23.78 6.83 5.85
N ALA A 57 -24.04 7.74 4.91
CA ALA A 57 -23.01 8.20 3.97
C ALA A 57 -21.99 9.04 4.75
N ALA A 58 -20.80 8.48 4.98
CA ALA A 58 -19.70 9.24 5.56
C ALA A 58 -19.26 10.34 4.58
N PRO A 59 -18.99 11.57 5.06
CA PRO A 59 -18.53 12.65 4.19
C PRO A 59 -17.16 12.29 3.61
N ALA A 60 -17.01 12.43 2.29
CA ALA A 60 -15.74 12.30 1.59
C ALA A 60 -14.86 13.55 1.84
N GLY A 61 -14.37 13.69 3.07
CA GLY A 61 -13.37 14.69 3.43
C GLY A 61 -11.97 14.30 2.94
N ALA A 62 -11.08 15.29 2.76
CA ALA A 62 -9.66 15.03 2.56
C ALA A 62 -9.13 14.19 3.73
N ALA A 63 -8.48 13.06 3.44
CA ALA A 63 -7.98 12.18 4.48
C ALA A 63 -6.86 12.90 5.25
N SER A 64 -6.96 12.96 6.57
CA SER A 64 -5.87 13.46 7.40
C SER A 64 -4.69 12.47 7.36
N PRO A 65 -3.45 12.94 7.57
CA PRO A 65 -2.30 12.06 7.68
C PRO A 65 -2.48 10.95 8.74
N ALA A 66 -3.16 11.27 9.85
CA ALA A 66 -3.50 10.30 10.89
C ALA A 66 -4.53 9.26 10.43
N GLN A 67 -5.55 9.66 9.66
CA GLN A 67 -6.53 8.73 9.09
C GLN A 67 -5.90 7.77 8.08
N LEU A 68 -4.99 8.26 7.23
CA LEU A 68 -4.23 7.41 6.30
C LEU A 68 -3.35 6.39 7.03
N GLN A 69 -2.62 6.85 8.06
CA GLN A 69 -1.79 5.98 8.90
C GLN A 69 -2.64 4.90 9.59
N ALA A 70 -3.80 5.27 10.13
CA ALA A 70 -4.75 4.33 10.74
C ALA A 70 -5.27 3.31 9.72
N GLY A 71 -5.56 3.74 8.48
CA GLY A 71 -5.96 2.85 7.40
C GLY A 71 -4.91 1.78 7.08
N TYR A 72 -3.63 2.16 7.01
CA TYR A 72 -2.53 1.19 6.83
C TYR A 72 -2.37 0.27 8.03
N THR A 73 -2.52 0.78 9.25
CA THR A 73 -2.47 -0.03 10.48
C THR A 73 -3.54 -1.11 10.47
N ALA A 74 -4.77 -0.76 10.08
CA ALA A 74 -5.87 -1.71 9.95
C ALA A 74 -5.58 -2.79 8.88
N GLN A 75 -5.07 -2.38 7.71
CA GLN A 75 -4.68 -3.31 6.64
C GLN A 75 -3.52 -4.23 7.06
N ALA A 76 -2.60 -3.75 7.89
CA ALA A 76 -1.47 -4.52 8.39
C ALA A 76 -1.85 -5.56 9.45
N GLY A 77 -3.02 -5.43 10.07
CA GLY A 77 -3.45 -6.31 11.18
C GLY A 77 -2.54 -6.22 12.41
N SER A 78 -1.70 -5.19 12.52
CA SER A 78 -0.75 -5.01 13.62
C SER A 78 -0.51 -3.52 13.90
N PRO A 79 -0.20 -3.13 15.15
CA PRO A 79 0.07 -1.75 15.49
C PRO A 79 1.28 -1.19 14.74
N ALA A 80 1.14 0.04 14.25
CA ALA A 80 2.26 0.78 13.70
C ALA A 80 3.28 1.12 14.79
N ASN A 81 4.55 1.22 14.38
CA ASN A 81 5.67 1.47 15.26
C ASN A 81 6.60 2.52 14.64
N ALA A 82 6.67 3.69 15.27
CA ALA A 82 7.49 4.80 14.81
C ALA A 82 9.00 4.46 14.78
N VAL A 83 9.49 3.63 15.70
CA VAL A 83 10.91 3.23 15.72
C VAL A 83 11.24 2.38 14.49
N ARG A 84 10.40 1.40 14.15
CA ARG A 84 10.55 0.61 12.92
C ARG A 84 10.47 1.51 11.68
N GLY A 85 9.58 2.50 11.69
CA GLY A 85 9.42 3.46 10.60
C GLY A 85 10.68 4.28 10.35
N GLN A 86 11.27 4.83 11.42
CA GLN A 86 12.53 5.56 11.35
C GLN A 86 13.68 4.69 10.85
N GLN A 87 13.79 3.46 11.37
CA GLN A 87 14.82 2.51 10.97
C GLN A 87 14.68 2.15 9.50
N PHE A 88 13.48 1.80 9.04
CA PHE A 88 13.21 1.52 7.63
C PHE A 88 13.60 2.70 6.74
N PHE A 89 13.20 3.91 7.11
CA PHE A 89 13.46 5.11 6.33
C PHE A 89 14.97 5.43 6.17
N ASN A 90 15.74 5.14 7.21
CA ASN A 90 17.18 5.42 7.27
C ASN A 90 18.07 4.22 6.89
N THR A 91 17.50 3.06 6.54
CA THR A 91 18.27 1.87 6.17
C THR A 91 18.24 1.65 4.66
N ARG A 92 19.32 1.08 4.10
CA ARG A 92 19.34 0.60 2.71
C ARG A 92 18.70 -0.79 2.65
N HIS A 93 17.81 -1.01 1.69
CA HIS A 93 17.08 -2.28 1.53
C HIS A 93 17.61 -3.10 0.35
N GLY A 94 18.93 -3.28 0.30
CA GLY A 94 19.60 -3.99 -0.80
C GLY A 94 19.69 -3.19 -2.11
N ARG A 95 19.38 -1.89 -2.08
CA ARG A 95 19.58 -0.95 -3.20
C ARG A 95 20.53 0.18 -2.81
N GLU A 96 20.97 0.94 -3.81
CA GLU A 96 21.89 2.06 -3.65
C GLU A 96 21.33 3.17 -2.75
N TRP A 97 20.03 3.48 -2.89
CA TRP A 97 19.38 4.56 -2.15
C TRP A 97 18.54 4.03 -0.99
N ARG A 98 18.41 4.87 0.03
CA ARG A 98 17.42 4.77 1.10
C ARG A 98 16.47 5.96 1.00
N CYS A 99 15.34 5.96 1.72
CA CYS A 99 14.41 7.10 1.69
C CYS A 99 15.12 8.42 2.04
N ALA A 100 16.00 8.38 3.04
CA ALA A 100 16.81 9.51 3.47
C ALA A 100 17.81 10.03 2.41
N SER A 101 18.13 9.26 1.37
CA SER A 101 18.99 9.74 0.26
C SER A 101 18.35 10.90 -0.51
N CYS A 102 17.01 10.95 -0.57
CA CYS A 102 16.28 12.01 -1.26
C CYS A 102 15.64 13.02 -0.28
N HIS A 103 15.26 12.56 0.91
CA HIS A 103 14.46 13.33 1.87
C HIS A 103 15.25 13.85 3.08
N GLY A 104 16.53 13.49 3.23
CA GLY A 104 17.31 13.74 4.45
C GLY A 104 16.98 12.73 5.56
N ALA A 105 17.85 12.55 6.56
CA ALA A 105 17.66 11.56 7.63
C ALA A 105 16.47 11.88 8.56
N THR A 106 16.22 13.17 8.75
CA THR A 106 15.04 13.73 9.44
C THR A 106 14.34 14.66 8.46
N PRO A 107 13.22 14.25 7.83
CA PRO A 107 12.69 14.93 6.65
C PRO A 107 11.77 16.12 7.01
N SER A 108 12.22 16.95 7.95
CA SER A 108 11.60 18.21 8.38
C SER A 108 11.95 19.40 7.47
N GLN A 109 13.02 19.28 6.69
CA GLN A 109 13.47 20.29 5.74
C GLN A 109 13.30 19.82 4.29
N ALA A 110 13.47 20.73 3.34
CA ALA A 110 13.53 20.36 1.93
C ALA A 110 14.73 19.43 1.67
N GLY A 111 14.49 18.38 0.88
CA GLY A 111 15.51 17.50 0.33
C GLY A 111 15.67 17.72 -1.18
N GLN A 112 16.36 16.80 -1.83
CA GLN A 112 16.57 16.81 -3.28
C GLN A 112 16.62 15.38 -3.81
N HIS A 113 16.05 15.16 -4.99
CA HIS A 113 16.08 13.83 -5.61
C HIS A 113 17.52 13.42 -5.91
N ALA A 114 17.97 12.28 -5.37
CA ALA A 114 19.37 11.87 -5.39
C ALA A 114 20.00 11.84 -6.79
N SER A 115 19.25 11.44 -7.82
CA SER A 115 19.76 11.37 -9.20
C SER A 115 19.59 12.65 -10.03
N THR A 116 18.60 13.51 -9.73
CA THR A 116 18.24 14.63 -10.62
C THR A 116 18.49 15.99 -10.00
N GLY A 117 18.79 16.05 -8.70
CA GLY A 117 18.96 17.30 -7.96
C GLY A 117 17.66 18.10 -7.78
N LYS A 118 16.53 17.64 -8.30
CA LYS A 118 15.26 18.37 -8.18
C LYS A 118 14.86 18.49 -6.70
N ALA A 119 14.59 19.72 -6.27
CA ALA A 119 14.12 20.01 -4.92
C ALA A 119 12.83 19.25 -4.57
N ILE A 120 12.77 18.78 -3.33
CA ILE A 120 11.63 18.08 -2.73
C ILE A 120 11.30 18.82 -1.44
N THR A 121 10.11 19.42 -1.34
CA THR A 121 9.67 20.07 -0.10
C THR A 121 9.61 19.09 1.08
N ALA A 122 9.64 19.59 2.31
CA ALA A 122 9.62 18.77 3.52
C ALA A 122 8.54 17.67 3.45
N LEU A 123 8.90 16.47 3.92
CA LEU A 123 8.00 15.31 3.90
C LEU A 123 7.17 15.23 5.18
N ALA A 124 7.75 15.62 6.31
CA ALA A 124 7.09 15.60 7.60
C ALA A 124 5.86 16.56 7.60
N PRO A 125 4.65 16.09 7.92
CA PRO A 125 3.42 16.89 7.81
C PRO A 125 3.40 18.15 8.67
N ALA A 126 4.06 18.12 9.83
CA ALA A 126 4.16 19.28 10.72
C ALA A 126 4.97 20.44 10.10
N PHE A 127 5.78 20.17 9.07
CA PHE A 127 6.59 21.15 8.34
C PHE A 127 6.05 21.42 6.93
N ASN A 128 5.10 20.60 6.46
CA ASN A 128 4.42 20.77 5.19
C ASN A 128 3.01 20.16 5.26
N PRO A 129 1.98 20.98 5.55
CA PRO A 129 0.62 20.48 5.79
C PRO A 129 -0.07 19.92 4.53
N GLU A 130 0.48 20.13 3.33
CA GLU A 130 -0.02 19.52 2.09
C GLU A 130 0.38 18.04 1.96
N ARG A 131 1.25 17.52 2.84
CA ARG A 131 1.69 16.12 2.81
C ARG A 131 0.60 15.20 3.34
N PHE A 132 0.40 14.08 2.64
CA PHE A 132 -0.55 13.02 2.97
C PHE A 132 -2.01 13.50 3.11
N THR A 133 -2.45 14.41 2.24
CA THR A 133 -3.86 14.85 2.15
C THR A 133 -4.62 14.23 0.97
N ASP A 134 -3.90 13.69 -0.01
CA ASP A 134 -4.43 12.98 -1.19
C ASP A 134 -4.00 11.49 -1.14
N PRO A 135 -4.92 10.58 -0.78
CA PRO A 135 -4.63 9.14 -0.67
C PRO A 135 -4.04 8.54 -1.96
N ALA A 136 -4.55 8.95 -3.14
CA ALA A 136 -4.10 8.41 -4.42
C ALA A 136 -2.66 8.86 -4.74
N LYS A 137 -2.33 10.11 -4.43
CA LYS A 137 -0.96 10.64 -4.53
C LYS A 137 -0.02 9.91 -3.57
N VAL A 138 -0.47 9.66 -2.33
CA VAL A 138 0.31 8.91 -1.33
C VAL A 138 0.63 7.50 -1.83
N GLU A 139 -0.37 6.77 -2.30
CA GLU A 139 -0.18 5.41 -2.84
C GLU A 139 0.77 5.39 -4.04
N LYS A 140 0.63 6.34 -4.96
CA LYS A 140 1.52 6.47 -6.12
C LYS A 140 2.98 6.61 -5.68
N TRP A 141 3.25 7.50 -4.71
CA TRP A 141 4.61 7.78 -4.27
C TRP A 141 5.17 6.68 -3.38
N PHE A 142 4.38 6.06 -2.50
CA PHE A 142 4.84 4.87 -1.78
C PHE A 142 5.25 3.78 -2.75
N ARG A 143 4.40 3.43 -3.72
CA ARG A 143 4.75 2.42 -4.73
C ARG A 143 6.05 2.77 -5.46
N ARG A 144 6.17 3.97 -6.03
CA ARG A 144 7.40 4.36 -6.75
C ARG A 144 8.64 4.34 -5.85
N ASN A 145 8.57 5.00 -4.70
CA ASN A 145 9.74 5.17 -3.84
C ASN A 145 10.16 3.84 -3.20
N CYS A 146 9.22 2.97 -2.82
CA CYS A 146 9.54 1.64 -2.30
C CYS A 146 10.20 0.77 -3.37
N ASN A 147 9.76 0.83 -4.64
CA ASN A 147 10.45 0.14 -5.72
C ASN A 147 11.88 0.68 -5.92
N ASP A 148 12.07 1.99 -5.81
CA ASP A 148 13.39 2.63 -5.97
C ASP A 148 14.38 2.25 -4.84
N VAL A 149 13.92 2.11 -3.59
CA VAL A 149 14.79 1.85 -2.42
C VAL A 149 14.84 0.39 -1.97
N ALA A 150 13.81 -0.40 -2.27
CA ALA A 150 13.64 -1.77 -1.77
C ALA A 150 13.32 -2.81 -2.87
N ALA A 151 13.20 -2.40 -4.14
CA ALA A 151 12.92 -3.28 -5.28
C ALA A 151 11.56 -3.99 -5.23
N ARG A 152 10.64 -3.51 -4.39
CA ARG A 152 9.28 -4.05 -4.22
C ARG A 152 8.35 -2.99 -3.69
N ASP A 153 7.06 -3.27 -3.73
CA ASP A 153 6.08 -2.47 -3.01
C ASP A 153 6.27 -2.62 -1.50
N CYS A 154 6.12 -1.51 -0.77
CA CYS A 154 6.04 -1.59 0.68
C CYS A 154 4.71 -2.25 1.08
N ASN A 155 4.77 -3.13 2.08
CA ASN A 155 3.58 -3.71 2.66
C ASN A 155 2.85 -2.68 3.56
N ALA A 156 1.64 -3.03 4.01
CA ALA A 156 0.84 -2.11 4.83
C ALA A 156 1.53 -1.74 6.15
N ALA A 157 2.23 -2.67 6.81
CA ALA A 157 2.94 -2.40 8.06
C ALA A 157 4.08 -1.39 7.84
N GLU A 158 4.87 -1.53 6.77
CA GLU A 158 5.96 -0.61 6.43
C GLU A 158 5.44 0.81 6.16
N LYS A 159 4.33 0.94 5.41
CA LYS A 159 3.68 2.24 5.18
C LYS A 159 3.18 2.84 6.50
N ALA A 160 2.50 2.03 7.33
CA ALA A 160 1.97 2.45 8.62
C ALA A 160 3.09 2.93 9.56
N ASP A 161 4.20 2.22 9.62
CA ASP A 161 5.35 2.52 10.46
C ASP A 161 6.06 3.80 10.03
N VAL A 162 6.34 3.95 8.73
CA VAL A 162 6.93 5.18 8.19
C VAL A 162 6.05 6.38 8.48
N MET A 163 4.74 6.28 8.25
CA MET A 163 3.81 7.37 8.57
C MET A 163 3.73 7.65 10.06
N ALA A 164 3.66 6.62 10.91
CA ALA A 164 3.65 6.78 12.36
C ALA A 164 4.87 7.57 12.83
N TRP A 165 6.06 7.27 12.29
CA TRP A 165 7.26 8.04 12.59
C TRP A 165 7.17 9.49 12.10
N LEU A 166 6.79 9.72 10.84
CA LEU A 166 6.70 11.08 10.28
C LEU A 166 5.74 11.98 11.07
N LEU A 167 4.67 11.42 11.64
CA LEU A 167 3.71 12.13 12.48
C LEU A 167 4.23 12.50 13.87
N THR A 168 5.35 11.91 14.32
CA THR A 168 5.99 12.28 15.59
C THR A 168 6.89 13.52 15.47
N LEU A 169 7.29 13.89 14.25
CA LEU A 169 8.18 15.02 14.01
C LEU A 169 7.42 16.34 14.24
N LYS A 170 8.01 17.24 15.03
CA LYS A 170 7.46 18.54 15.40
C LYS A 170 8.46 19.66 15.07
N PRO A 171 7.99 20.89 14.79
CA PRO A 171 8.84 22.07 14.59
C PRO A 171 9.78 22.34 15.75
#